data_AF-A0A2E7UYL4-F1
#
_entry.id   AF-A0A2E7UYL4-F1
#
_cell.length_a   1.000
_cell.length_b   1.000
_cell.length_c   1.000
_cell.angle_alpha   90.00
_cell.angle_beta   90.00
_cell.angle_gamma   90.00
#
_symmetry.space_group_name_H-M   'P 1'
#
loop_
_entity.id
_entity.type
_entity.pdbx_description
1 polymer ?
#
loop_
_entity_poly.entity_id
_entity_poly.type
_entity_poly.pdbx_seq_one_letter_code
_entity_poly.pdbx_strand_id
1 'polypeptide(L)'
;MDRPRWSTGVRGLAARVILLLLWIGCQRTPAPDGPPAESSPTLAEQHQTIKAGLANLIAGLTAEGKYQCCIREPCSWCAMQVAGCGCGPGLLRGEPVCAECALMWTKGQGAVPGVDPEGVRSFLEAMRDDPWCGRTPPSNPASGL
;
A
#
# COMPACT_ATOMS: atom_id res chain seq x y z
N MET A 1 49.20 18.17 -26.60
CA MET A 1 48.51 17.47 -25.50
C MET A 1 48.96 18.10 -24.20
N ASP A 2 48.26 19.15 -23.76
CA ASP A 2 48.55 19.83 -22.49
C ASP A 2 47.47 19.45 -21.48
N ARG A 3 47.87 18.70 -20.45
CA ARG A 3 47.01 18.41 -19.29
C ARG A 3 47.22 19.51 -18.25
N PRO A 4 46.16 20.13 -17.70
CA PRO A 4 46.31 21.10 -16.62
C PRO A 4 46.81 20.41 -15.35
N ARG A 5 47.93 20.91 -14.83
CA ARG A 5 48.61 20.46 -13.61
C ARG A 5 47.87 20.99 -12.39
N TRP A 6 47.00 20.18 -11.78
CA TRP A 6 46.32 20.53 -10.53
C TRP A 6 47.32 20.45 -9.37
N SER A 7 47.79 21.61 -8.90
CA SER A 7 48.60 21.71 -7.68
C SER A 7 47.66 21.61 -6.47
N THR A 8 47.55 20.42 -5.87
CA THR A 8 46.96 20.23 -4.55
C THR A 8 47.91 20.79 -3.49
N GLY A 9 47.89 22.11 -3.32
CA GLY A 9 48.63 22.80 -2.27
C GLY A 9 48.03 22.48 -0.90
N VAL A 10 48.90 22.19 0.07
CA VAL A 10 48.60 21.91 1.49
C VAL A 10 47.62 22.91 2.13
N ARG A 11 47.56 24.13 1.59
CA ARG A 11 46.60 25.19 1.98
C ARG A 11 45.12 24.82 1.74
N GLY A 12 44.81 24.02 0.71
CA GLY A 12 43.44 23.57 0.43
C GLY A 12 42.93 22.50 1.39
N LEU A 13 43.84 21.74 2.01
CA LEU A 13 43.49 20.69 2.98
C LEU A 13 43.17 21.29 4.35
N ALA A 14 43.96 22.28 4.80
CA ALA A 14 43.72 22.98 6.05
C ALA A 14 42.36 23.73 6.05
N ALA A 15 42.02 24.39 4.95
CA ALA A 15 40.73 25.09 4.82
C ALA A 15 39.53 24.12 4.90
N ARG A 16 39.64 22.92 4.32
CA ARG A 16 38.58 21.90 4.38
C ARG A 16 38.43 21.30 5.78
N VAL A 17 39.53 21.08 6.50
CA VAL A 17 39.50 20.58 7.88
C VAL A 17 38.88 21.62 8.82
N ILE A 18 39.21 22.91 8.68
CA ILE A 18 38.61 23.99 9.48
C ILE A 18 37.11 24.08 9.22
N LEU A 19 36.67 23.97 7.96
CA LEU A 19 35.25 23.98 7.62
C LEU A 19 34.48 22.79 8.21
N LEU A 20 35.10 21.59 8.19
CA LEU A 20 34.56 20.38 8.81
C LEU A 20 34.46 20.51 10.35
N LEU A 21 35.48 21.07 11.00
CA LEU A 21 35.48 21.28 12.45
C LEU A 21 34.44 22.33 12.89
N LEU A 22 34.26 23.39 12.11
CA LEU A 22 33.19 24.37 12.33
C LEU A 22 31.80 23.75 12.14
N TRP A 23 31.61 22.90 11.13
CA TRP A 23 30.34 22.21 10.89
C TRP A 23 30.00 21.21 12.01
N ILE A 24 31.00 20.50 12.54
CA ILE A 24 30.82 19.58 13.68
C ILE A 24 30.56 20.36 14.98
N GLY A 25 31.19 21.52 15.16
CA GLY A 25 30.98 22.39 16.32
C GLY A 25 29.54 22.89 16.47
N CYS A 26 28.87 23.21 15.36
CA CYS A 26 27.48 23.67 15.37
C CYS A 26 26.44 22.58 15.72
N GLN A 27 26.81 21.29 15.74
CA GLN A 27 25.89 20.20 16.11
C GLN A 27 25.91 19.86 17.60
N ARG A 28 26.71 20.55 18.41
CA ARG A 28 26.74 20.40 19.88
C ARG A 28 25.96 21.51 20.56
N THR A 29 24.67 21.61 20.30
CA THR A 29 23.75 22.18 21.29
C THR A 29 23.45 21.08 22.32
N PRO A 30 23.86 21.23 23.59
CA PRO A 30 23.34 20.35 24.64
C PRO A 30 21.82 20.51 24.65
N ALA A 31 21.09 19.39 24.60
CA ALA A 31 19.64 19.38 24.62
C ALA A 31 19.17 20.17 25.86
N PRO A 32 18.29 21.17 25.71
CA PRO A 32 17.67 21.80 26.87
C PRO A 32 16.95 20.71 27.68
N ASP A 33 17.05 20.76 29.01
CA ASP A 33 16.32 19.90 29.94
C ASP A 33 14.80 20.08 29.70
N GLY A 34 14.28 19.29 28.76
CA GLY A 34 12.89 19.35 28.35
C GLY A 34 11.96 18.80 29.42
N PRO A 35 10.67 19.18 29.39
CA PRO A 35 9.64 18.60 30.27
C PRO A 35 9.63 17.07 30.16
N PRO A 36 9.13 16.35 31.19
CA PRO A 36 9.20 14.89 31.25
C PRO A 36 8.66 14.30 29.96
N ALA A 37 9.45 13.41 29.35
CA ALA A 37 9.09 12.73 28.10
C ALA A 37 7.66 12.22 28.22
N GLU A 38 6.74 12.83 27.46
CA GLU A 38 5.37 12.33 27.32
C GLU A 38 5.50 10.87 26.88
N SER A 39 5.06 9.95 27.73
CA SER A 39 5.20 8.52 27.46
C SER A 39 4.44 8.22 26.18
N SER A 40 5.18 7.79 25.14
CA SER A 40 4.59 7.38 23.88
C SER A 40 3.59 6.24 24.12
N PRO A 41 2.50 6.17 23.34
CA PRO A 41 1.50 5.12 23.50
C PRO A 41 2.16 3.75 23.34
N THR A 42 1.70 2.78 24.13
CA THR A 42 2.13 1.39 24.03
C THR A 42 1.74 0.79 22.68
N LEU A 43 2.41 -0.28 22.27
CA LEU A 43 2.06 -1.00 21.03
C LEU A 43 0.60 -1.48 21.01
N ALA A 44 0.07 -1.88 22.18
CA ALA A 44 -1.32 -2.29 22.30
C ALA A 44 -2.29 -1.13 22.03
N GLU A 45 -2.02 0.05 22.60
CA GLU A 45 -2.82 1.25 22.37
C GLU A 45 -2.74 1.71 20.91
N GLN A 46 -1.55 1.68 20.32
CA GLN A 46 -1.35 1.98 18.90
C GLN A 46 -2.16 1.02 18.01
N HIS A 47 -2.10 -0.28 18.29
CA HIS A 47 -2.84 -1.28 17.53
C HIS A 47 -4.37 -1.06 17.62
N GLN A 48 -4.91 -0.79 18.81
CA GLN A 48 -6.34 -0.49 18.96
C GLN A 48 -6.74 0.78 18.20
N THR A 49 -5.89 1.80 18.23
CA THR A 49 -6.12 3.06 17.50
C THR A 49 -6.20 2.81 15.99
N ILE A 50 -5.25 2.03 15.44
CA ILE A 50 -5.23 1.67 14.01
C ILE A 50 -6.48 0.85 13.66
N LYS A 51 -6.83 -0.15 14.49
CA LYS A 51 -8.01 -0.99 14.26
C LYS A 51 -9.30 -0.16 14.23
N ALA A 52 -9.47 0.75 15.19
CA ALA A 52 -10.62 1.64 15.25
C ALA A 52 -10.67 2.58 14.04
N GLY A 53 -9.52 3.14 13.63
CA GLY A 53 -9.40 3.99 12.45
C GLY A 53 -9.83 3.28 11.17
N LEU A 54 -9.39 2.03 10.96
CA LEU A 54 -9.79 1.22 9.81
C LEU A 54 -11.28 0.87 9.83
N ALA A 55 -11.84 0.53 11.00
CA ALA A 55 -13.26 0.26 11.15
C ALA A 55 -14.10 1.50 10.79
N ASN A 56 -13.70 2.68 11.25
CA ASN A 56 -14.37 3.94 10.95
C ASN A 56 -14.29 4.29 9.46
N LEU A 57 -13.13 4.09 8.83
CA LEU A 57 -12.97 4.30 7.38
C LEU A 57 -13.91 3.39 6.59
N ILE A 58 -13.96 2.09 6.92
CA ILE A 58 -14.85 1.14 6.27
C ILE A 58 -16.31 1.54 6.48
N ALA A 59 -16.70 1.93 7.70
CA ALA A 59 -18.05 2.38 8.01
C ALA A 59 -18.44 3.61 7.19
N GLY A 60 -17.55 4.61 7.08
CA GLY A 60 -17.76 5.80 6.26
C GLY A 60 -17.96 5.45 4.78
N LEU A 61 -17.06 4.66 4.20
CA LEU A 61 -17.17 4.22 2.81
C LEU A 61 -18.43 3.37 2.56
N THR A 62 -18.86 2.59 3.55
CA THR A 62 -20.11 1.80 3.49
C THR A 62 -21.32 2.72 3.48
N ALA A 63 -21.36 3.72 4.35
CA ALA A 63 -22.44 4.71 4.41
C ALA A 63 -22.54 5.53 3.11
N GLU A 64 -21.42 5.79 2.45
CA GLU A 64 -21.38 6.42 1.12
C GLU A 64 -21.73 5.47 -0.04
N GLY A 65 -22.00 4.19 0.22
CA GLY A 65 -22.27 3.17 -0.80
C GLY A 65 -21.05 2.72 -1.62
N LYS A 66 -19.86 3.21 -1.25
CA LYS A 66 -18.59 2.89 -1.93
C LYS A 66 -17.98 1.56 -1.45
N TYR A 67 -18.49 1.00 -0.35
CA TYR A 67 -17.96 -0.23 0.23
C TYR A 67 -19.02 -1.32 0.35
N GLN A 68 -18.92 -2.33 -0.49
CA GLN A 68 -19.87 -3.44 -0.60
C GLN A 68 -19.08 -4.76 -0.57
N CYS A 69 -18.53 -5.07 0.61
CA CYS A 69 -17.65 -6.22 0.81
C CYS A 69 -18.41 -7.54 0.63
N CYS A 70 -17.77 -8.54 0.03
CA CYS A 70 -18.38 -9.84 -0.26
C CYS A 70 -18.13 -10.92 0.80
N ILE A 71 -17.42 -10.59 1.88
CA ILE A 71 -17.06 -11.52 2.96
C ILE A 71 -17.58 -11.00 4.30
N ARG A 72 -17.74 -11.90 5.29
CA ARG A 72 -18.41 -11.60 6.57
C ARG A 72 -17.69 -10.54 7.39
N GLU A 73 -16.37 -10.65 7.48
CA GLU A 73 -15.53 -9.64 8.11
C GLU A 73 -14.92 -8.77 7.03
N PRO A 74 -15.32 -7.49 6.91
CA PRO A 74 -14.80 -6.60 5.89
C PRO A 74 -13.28 -6.49 5.97
N CYS A 75 -12.57 -6.85 4.89
CA CYS A 75 -11.12 -6.68 4.84
C CYS A 75 -10.76 -5.18 4.82
N SER A 76 -9.57 -4.80 5.28
CA SER A 76 -9.10 -3.41 5.24
C SER A 76 -8.39 -3.04 3.93
N TRP A 77 -8.00 -4.04 3.13
CA TRP A 77 -7.18 -3.84 1.93
C TRP A 77 -7.82 -2.87 0.93
N CYS A 78 -9.07 -3.12 0.55
CA CYS A 78 -9.79 -2.29 -0.41
C CYS A 78 -10.02 -0.86 0.10
N ALA A 79 -10.29 -0.71 1.40
CA ALA A 79 -10.46 0.60 2.03
C ALA A 79 -9.17 1.43 1.96
N MET A 80 -8.02 0.79 2.18
CA MET A 80 -6.71 1.46 2.15
C MET A 80 -6.19 1.74 0.75
N GLN A 81 -6.36 0.80 -0.19
CA GLN A 81 -5.70 0.89 -1.51
C GLN A 81 -6.50 1.69 -2.53
N VAL A 82 -7.83 1.56 -2.53
CA VAL A 82 -8.68 2.13 -3.59
C VAL A 82 -9.87 2.92 -3.05
N ALA A 83 -9.95 3.13 -1.73
CA ALA A 83 -11.03 3.87 -1.06
C ALA A 83 -12.44 3.39 -1.46
N GLY A 84 -12.61 2.08 -1.66
CA GLY A 84 -13.88 1.48 -2.07
C GLY A 84 -13.78 -0.03 -2.26
N CYS A 85 -14.92 -0.72 -2.31
CA CYS A 85 -15.00 -2.15 -2.56
C CYS A 85 -16.28 -2.48 -3.34
N GLY A 86 -16.16 -3.01 -4.55
CA GLY A 86 -17.28 -3.40 -5.41
C GLY A 86 -17.48 -4.91 -5.60
N CYS A 87 -16.79 -5.74 -4.81
CA CYS A 87 -16.77 -7.19 -5.01
C CYS A 87 -18.15 -7.85 -4.79
N GLY A 88 -18.96 -7.38 -3.84
CA GLY A 88 -20.29 -7.94 -3.59
C GLY A 88 -21.20 -7.88 -4.83
N PRO A 89 -21.46 -6.69 -5.39
CA PRO A 89 -22.20 -6.55 -6.63
C PRO A 89 -21.54 -7.24 -7.83
N GLY A 90 -20.21 -7.24 -7.89
CA GLY A 90 -19.46 -7.93 -8.95
C GLY A 90 -19.75 -9.43 -8.96
N LEU A 91 -19.71 -10.09 -7.80
CA LEU A 91 -20.02 -11.52 -7.69
C LEU A 91 -21.43 -11.87 -8.14
N LEU A 92 -22.42 -11.02 -7.84
CA LEU A 92 -23.79 -11.20 -8.33
C LEU A 92 -23.89 -11.15 -9.86
N ARG A 93 -22.91 -10.52 -10.53
CA ARG A 93 -22.78 -10.48 -11.99
C ARG A 93 -21.82 -11.54 -12.54
N GLY A 94 -21.28 -12.42 -11.69
CA GLY A 94 -20.30 -13.44 -12.08
C GLY A 94 -18.89 -12.88 -12.32
N GLU A 95 -18.59 -11.66 -11.86
CA GLU A 95 -17.27 -11.06 -11.99
C GLU A 95 -16.30 -11.63 -10.93
N PRO A 96 -15.00 -11.78 -11.26
CA PRO A 96 -13.99 -12.17 -10.29
C PRO A 96 -13.76 -11.10 -9.22
N VAL A 97 -13.12 -11.49 -8.12
CA VAL A 97 -12.83 -10.63 -6.96
C VAL A 97 -11.33 -10.43 -6.74
N CYS A 98 -10.92 -9.61 -5.77
CA CYS A 98 -9.50 -9.51 -5.40
C CYS A 98 -8.99 -10.82 -4.75
N ALA A 99 -7.67 -11.00 -4.71
CA ALA A 99 -7.05 -12.22 -4.18
C ALA A 99 -7.42 -12.48 -2.71
N GLU A 100 -7.49 -11.44 -1.90
CA GLU A 100 -7.89 -11.54 -0.49
C GLU A 100 -9.32 -12.03 -0.34
N CYS A 101 -10.25 -11.52 -1.15
CA CYS A 101 -11.64 -11.96 -1.14
C CYS A 101 -11.74 -13.43 -1.58
N ALA A 102 -11.10 -13.81 -2.69
CA ALA A 102 -11.09 -15.19 -3.17
C ALA A 102 -10.60 -16.17 -2.09
N LEU A 103 -9.48 -15.85 -1.42
CA LEU A 103 -8.96 -16.65 -0.31
C LEU A 103 -9.93 -16.76 0.87
N MET A 104 -10.67 -15.69 1.18
CA MET A 104 -11.63 -15.73 2.28
C MET A 104 -12.88 -16.55 1.92
N TRP A 105 -13.28 -16.57 0.65
CA TRP A 105 -14.32 -17.48 0.16
C TRP A 105 -13.92 -18.96 0.28
N THR A 106 -12.68 -19.32 -0.06
CA THR A 106 -12.19 -20.71 0.14
C THR A 106 -12.13 -21.12 1.62
N LYS A 107 -12.04 -20.14 2.53
CA LYS A 107 -12.16 -20.32 3.99
C LYS A 107 -13.61 -20.30 4.50
N GLY A 108 -14.59 -20.30 3.60
CA GLY A 108 -16.01 -20.28 3.94
C GLY A 108 -16.46 -18.95 4.55
N GLN A 109 -15.75 -17.84 4.34
CA GLN A 109 -16.08 -16.51 4.86
C GLN A 109 -16.90 -15.66 3.89
N GLY A 110 -17.39 -16.23 2.80
CA GLY A 110 -18.33 -15.58 1.88
C GLY A 110 -19.60 -15.13 2.60
N ALA A 111 -20.11 -13.96 2.20
CA ALA A 111 -21.30 -13.34 2.78
C ALA A 111 -22.39 -13.01 1.76
N VAL A 112 -22.16 -13.21 0.46
CA VAL A 112 -23.13 -12.89 -0.59
C VAL A 112 -24.07 -14.08 -0.81
N PRO A 113 -25.39 -13.95 -0.55
CA PRO A 113 -26.34 -15.04 -0.76
C PRO A 113 -26.46 -15.41 -2.25
N GLY A 114 -26.63 -16.70 -2.53
CA GLY A 114 -26.84 -17.20 -3.89
C GLY A 114 -25.57 -17.31 -4.74
N VAL A 115 -24.41 -16.93 -4.20
CA VAL A 115 -23.11 -17.13 -4.85
C VAL A 115 -22.56 -18.49 -4.44
N ASP A 116 -22.20 -19.31 -5.43
CA ASP A 116 -21.49 -20.58 -5.22
C ASP A 116 -20.03 -20.32 -4.83
N PRO A 117 -19.58 -20.73 -3.63
CA PRO A 117 -18.20 -20.54 -3.19
C PRO A 117 -17.15 -21.15 -4.11
N GLU A 118 -17.44 -22.26 -4.79
CA GLU A 118 -16.49 -22.93 -5.68
C GLU A 118 -16.26 -22.13 -6.97
N GLY A 119 -17.22 -21.30 -7.37
CA GLY A 119 -17.11 -20.40 -8.52
C GLY A 119 -16.39 -19.08 -8.23
N VAL A 120 -16.09 -18.78 -6.97
CA VAL A 120 -15.42 -17.52 -6.60
C VAL A 120 -13.92 -17.61 -6.81
N ARG A 121 -13.43 -16.83 -7.78
CA ARG A 121 -12.00 -16.78 -8.15
C ARG A 121 -11.47 -15.35 -8.17
N SER A 122 -10.15 -15.23 -8.02
CA SER A 122 -9.48 -13.94 -8.09
C SER A 122 -9.38 -13.41 -9.52
N PHE A 123 -9.20 -12.10 -9.69
CA PHE A 123 -8.89 -11.50 -10.99
C PHE A 123 -7.66 -12.15 -11.65
N LEU A 124 -6.64 -12.49 -10.86
CA LEU A 124 -5.41 -13.10 -11.37
C LEU A 124 -5.66 -14.53 -11.90
N GLU A 125 -6.44 -15.33 -11.17
CA GLU A 125 -6.85 -16.67 -11.63
C GLU A 125 -7.74 -16.58 -12.87
N ALA A 126 -8.73 -15.68 -12.86
CA ALA A 126 -9.59 -15.47 -14.01
C ALA A 126 -8.79 -15.06 -15.26
N MET A 127 -7.82 -14.14 -15.13
CA MET A 127 -6.94 -13.74 -16.23
C MET A 127 -5.96 -14.84 -16.66
N ARG A 128 -5.61 -15.79 -15.78
CA ARG A 128 -4.78 -16.94 -16.16
C ARG A 128 -5.56 -17.90 -17.05
N ASP A 129 -6.82 -18.16 -16.72
CA ASP A 129 -7.65 -19.14 -17.42
C ASP A 129 -8.27 -18.56 -18.70
N ASP A 130 -8.58 -17.25 -18.69
CA ASP A 130 -8.98 -16.47 -19.86
C ASP A 130 -8.25 -15.11 -19.82
N PRO A 131 -7.12 -14.95 -20.56
CA PRO A 131 -6.37 -13.69 -20.61
C PRO A 131 -7.20 -12.49 -21.03
N TRP A 132 -8.34 -12.73 -21.68
CA TRP A 132 -9.21 -11.71 -22.18
C TRP A 132 -10.36 -11.38 -21.24
N CYS A 133 -10.69 -12.21 -20.24
CA CYS A 133 -11.70 -11.96 -19.19
C CYS A 133 -12.93 -11.19 -19.72
N GLY A 134 -13.57 -11.68 -20.79
CA GLY A 134 -14.74 -11.04 -21.39
C GLY A 134 -14.48 -9.75 -22.21
N ARG A 135 -13.23 -9.39 -22.47
CA ARG A 135 -12.84 -8.43 -23.53
C ARG A 135 -12.66 -9.19 -24.84
N THR A 136 -12.98 -8.55 -25.96
CA THR A 136 -12.59 -9.10 -27.27
C THR A 136 -11.06 -9.06 -27.37
N PRO A 137 -10.41 -10.18 -27.78
CA PRO A 137 -8.99 -10.15 -28.10
C PRO A 137 -8.74 -9.11 -29.21
N PRO A 138 -7.57 -8.43 -29.22
CA PRO A 138 -7.19 -7.56 -30.30
C PRO A 138 -7.21 -8.36 -31.60
N SER A 139 -7.73 -7.76 -32.65
CA SER A 139 -7.75 -8.35 -33.98
C SER A 139 -6.30 -8.50 -34.47
N ASN A 140 -5.71 -9.67 -34.21
CA ASN A 140 -4.48 -10.21 -34.78
C ASN A 140 -3.14 -9.56 -34.32
N PRO A 141 -2.25 -10.30 -33.62
CA PRO A 141 -0.87 -9.86 -33.38
C PRO A 141 0.07 -10.07 -34.58
N ALA A 142 -0.39 -10.70 -35.68
CA ALA A 142 0.47 -11.07 -36.82
C ALA A 142 0.50 -10.03 -37.97
N SER A 143 0.00 -8.81 -37.79
CA SER A 143 -0.02 -7.78 -38.85
C SER A 143 1.12 -6.77 -38.77
N GLY A 144 2.20 -7.08 -38.02
CA GLY A 144 3.29 -6.14 -37.74
C GLY A 144 4.71 -6.71 -37.84
N LEU A 145 4.94 -7.70 -38.70
CA LEU A 145 6.28 -8.09 -39.16
C LEU A 145 6.34 -8.02 -40.69
#